data_AF-D6XUK7-F1
#
_entry.id   AF-D6XUK7-F1
#
_cell.length_a   1.000
_cell.length_b   1.000
_cell.length_c   1.000
_cell.angle_alpha   90.00
_cell.angle_beta   90.00
_cell.angle_gamma   90.00
#
_symmetry.space_group_name_H-M   'P 1'
#
loop_
_entity.id
_entity.type
_entity.pdbx_description
1 polymer ?
#
loop_
_entity_poly.entity_id
_entity_poly.type
_entity_poly.pdbx_seq_one_letter_code
_entity_poly.pdbx_strand_id
1 'polypeptide(L)'
;MEHDNYFKLKDEFIPLLPEPERNIYKQFRLVEQEFTKFHGSLIVNGKNAIQETAIRLNMNEQDVKRYVLSASRKLQRMLNDPQST
;
A
#
# COMPACT_ATOMS: atom_id res chain seq x y z
N MET A 1 13.88 -5.99 13.43
CA MET A 1 12.83 -7.01 13.63
C MET A 1 11.45 -6.41 13.90
N GLU A 2 11.32 -5.21 14.47
CA GLU A 2 9.99 -4.60 14.75
C GLU A 2 9.23 -4.11 13.50
N HIS A 3 9.93 -3.58 12.48
CA HIS A 3 9.29 -3.09 11.25
C HIS A 3 8.57 -4.20 10.45
N ASP A 4 9.07 -5.44 10.46
CA ASP A 4 8.46 -6.56 9.73
C ASP A 4 7.10 -6.95 10.32
N ASN A 5 6.92 -6.85 11.64
CA ASN A 5 5.63 -7.15 12.28
C ASN A 5 4.58 -6.08 11.97
N TYR A 6 4.97 -4.81 11.91
CA TYR A 6 4.05 -3.73 11.56
C TYR A 6 3.51 -3.84 10.13
N PHE A 7 4.36 -4.22 9.17
CA PHE A 7 3.93 -4.43 7.80
C PHE A 7 3.09 -5.71 7.62
N LYS A 8 3.43 -6.80 8.32
CA LYS A 8 2.62 -8.02 8.32
C LYS A 8 1.20 -7.78 8.85
N LEU A 9 1.08 -7.08 9.98
CA LEU A 9 -0.22 -6.74 10.54
C LEU A 9 -1.02 -5.84 9.59
N LYS A 10 -0.41 -4.81 8.98
CA LYS A 10 -1.08 -4.00 7.95
C LYS A 10 -1.58 -4.83 6.77
N ASP A 11 -0.77 -5.78 6.31
CA ASP A 11 -1.08 -6.60 5.14
C ASP A 11 -2.29 -7.52 5.41
N GLU A 12 -2.52 -7.95 6.67
CA GLU A 12 -3.70 -8.74 7.09
C GLU A 12 -5.03 -7.96 7.00
N PHE A 13 -5.00 -6.63 7.17
CA PHE A 13 -6.19 -5.78 7.06
C PHE A 13 -6.50 -5.34 5.62
N ILE A 14 -5.58 -5.54 4.65
CA ILE A 14 -5.80 -5.16 3.23
C ILE A 14 -7.10 -5.76 2.65
N PRO A 15 -7.44 -7.05 2.87
CA PRO A 15 -8.67 -7.64 2.36
C PRO A 15 -9.96 -6.95 2.83
N LEU A 16 -9.92 -6.26 3.98
CA LEU A 16 -11.05 -5.56 4.60
C LEU A 16 -11.27 -4.14 4.03
N LEU A 17 -10.37 -3.65 3.17
CA LEU A 17 -10.57 -2.38 2.48
C LEU A 17 -11.71 -2.49 1.46
N PRO A 18 -12.49 -1.41 1.24
CA PRO A 18 -13.48 -1.36 0.18
C PRO A 18 -12.83 -1.23 -1.20
N GLU A 19 -13.54 -1.61 -2.27
CA GLU A 19 -13.12 -1.29 -3.63
C GLU A 19 -13.41 0.19 -3.95
N PRO A 20 -12.58 0.85 -4.79
CA PRO A 20 -11.40 0.33 -5.50
C PRO A 20 -10.09 0.37 -4.68
N GLU A 21 -10.13 0.88 -3.44
CA GLU A 21 -8.95 1.11 -2.60
C GLU A 21 -8.16 -0.17 -2.34
N ARG A 22 -8.86 -1.28 -2.09
CA ARG A 22 -8.26 -2.59 -1.85
C ARG A 22 -7.36 -3.02 -3.00
N ASN A 23 -7.88 -3.02 -4.23
CA ASN A 23 -7.12 -3.46 -5.40
C ASN A 23 -5.89 -2.57 -5.64
N ILE A 24 -6.08 -1.25 -5.54
CA ILE A 24 -5.02 -0.27 -5.76
C ILE A 24 -3.92 -0.39 -4.69
N TYR A 25 -4.31 -0.47 -3.42
CA TYR A 25 -3.36 -0.59 -2.31
C TYR A 25 -2.62 -1.93 -2.35
N LYS A 26 -3.28 -3.01 -2.75
CA LYS A 26 -2.62 -4.31 -2.95
C LYS A 26 -1.51 -4.23 -4.00
N GLN A 27 -1.78 -3.61 -5.15
CA GLN A 27 -0.77 -3.40 -6.18
C GLN A 27 0.38 -2.51 -5.69
N PHE A 28 0.05 -1.41 -5.01
CA PHE A 28 1.04 -0.55 -4.38
C PHE A 28 1.97 -1.31 -3.42
N ARG A 29 1.43 -2.18 -2.57
CA ARG A 29 2.23 -2.99 -1.65
C ARG A 29 3.11 -4.02 -2.36
N LEU A 30 2.63 -4.63 -3.44
CA LEU A 30 3.46 -5.52 -4.27
C LEU A 30 4.65 -4.77 -4.86
N VAL A 31 4.43 -3.57 -5.40
CA VAL A 31 5.48 -2.71 -5.95
C VAL A 31 6.46 -2.26 -4.86
N GLU A 32 5.98 -1.83 -3.69
CA GLU A 32 6.86 -1.48 -2.56
C GLU A 32 7.74 -2.65 -2.13
N GLN A 33 7.17 -3.86 -2.03
CA GLN A 33 7.94 -5.05 -1.71
C GLN A 33 8.94 -5.39 -2.81
N GLU A 34 8.59 -5.21 -4.07
CA GLU A 34 9.49 -5.41 -5.20
C GLU A 34 10.70 -4.47 -5.12
N PHE A 35 10.42 -3.18 -4.93
CA PHE A 35 11.42 -2.12 -4.83
C PHE A 35 12.36 -2.32 -3.63
N THR A 36 11.80 -2.64 -2.47
CA THR A 36 12.58 -2.83 -1.24
C THR A 36 13.33 -4.16 -1.21
N LYS A 37 12.72 -5.27 -1.62
CA LYS A 37 13.34 -6.61 -1.53
C LYS A 37 14.29 -6.92 -2.69
N PHE A 38 13.94 -6.54 -3.93
CA PHE A 38 14.75 -6.88 -5.11
C PHE A 38 15.78 -5.79 -5.43
N HIS A 39 15.42 -4.52 -5.29
CA HIS A 39 16.30 -3.40 -5.65
C HIS A 39 16.98 -2.74 -4.45
N GLY A 40 16.52 -2.99 -3.22
CA GLY A 40 17.04 -2.33 -2.02
C GLY A 40 16.81 -0.82 -2.00
N SER A 41 15.86 -0.30 -2.78
CA SER A 41 15.64 1.14 -2.99
C SER A 41 14.15 1.46 -3.06
N LEU A 42 13.77 2.65 -2.57
CA LEU A 42 12.40 3.17 -2.69
C LEU A 42 12.12 3.83 -4.06
N ILE A 43 13.18 4.02 -4.87
CA ILE A 43 13.11 4.56 -6.22
C ILE A 43 13.85 3.62 -7.16
N VAL A 44 13.16 3.13 -8.18
CA VAL A 44 13.73 2.24 -9.21
C VAL A 44 13.44 2.88 -10.56
N ASN A 45 14.47 3.02 -11.40
CA ASN A 45 14.37 3.68 -12.71
C ASN A 45 13.74 5.09 -12.68
N GLY A 46 14.03 5.86 -11.63
CA GLY A 46 13.49 7.22 -11.44
C GLY A 46 12.01 7.28 -11.03
N LYS A 47 11.38 6.13 -10.77
CA LYS A 47 9.98 6.03 -10.35
C LYS A 47 9.89 5.56 -8.91
N ASN A 48 8.91 6.09 -8.17
CA ASN A 48 8.53 5.55 -6.87
C ASN A 48 7.37 4.54 -7.01
N ALA A 49 7.01 3.88 -5.90
CA ALA A 49 5.96 2.86 -5.90
C ALA A 49 4.58 3.38 -6.34
N ILE A 50 4.23 4.65 -6.07
CA ILE A 50 2.97 5.26 -6.53
C ILE A 50 2.95 5.39 -8.06
N GLN A 51 4.04 5.91 -8.62
CA GLN A 51 4.19 6.11 -10.07
C GLN A 51 4.18 4.79 -10.82
N GLU A 52 4.90 3.79 -10.31
CA GLU A 52 4.92 2.46 -10.91
C GLU A 52 3.55 1.76 -10.79
N THR A 53 2.84 1.93 -9.66
CA THR A 53 1.46 1.43 -9.50
C THR A 53 0.50 2.08 -10.49
N ALA A 54 0.61 3.40 -10.70
CA ALA A 54 -0.19 4.14 -11.67
C ALA A 54 0.01 3.61 -13.09
N ILE A 55 1.26 3.30 -13.46
CA ILE A 55 1.59 2.69 -14.75
C ILE A 55 0.97 1.28 -14.88
N ARG A 56 1.17 0.41 -13.88
CA ARG A 56 0.66 -0.98 -13.90
C ARG A 56 -0.87 -1.06 -13.97
N LEU A 57 -1.56 -0.10 -13.35
CA LEU A 57 -3.02 -0.03 -13.33
C LEU A 57 -3.62 0.83 -14.46
N ASN A 58 -2.78 1.47 -15.29
CA ASN A 58 -3.21 2.47 -16.27
C ASN A 58 -4.14 3.54 -15.65
N MET A 59 -3.74 4.06 -14.48
CA MET A 59 -4.47 5.05 -13.69
C MET A 59 -3.66 6.34 -13.55
N ASN A 60 -4.33 7.45 -13.22
CA ASN A 60 -3.65 8.70 -12.89
C ASN A 60 -2.88 8.58 -11.56
N GLU A 61 -1.65 9.09 -11.51
CA GLU A 61 -0.81 9.09 -10.31
C GLU A 61 -1.51 9.75 -9.11
N GLN A 62 -2.23 10.85 -9.34
CA GLN A 62 -2.96 11.57 -8.28
C GLN A 62 -4.09 10.71 -7.70
N ASP A 63 -4.76 9.92 -8.51
CA ASP A 63 -5.82 9.02 -8.05
C ASP A 63 -5.25 7.88 -7.24
N VAL A 64 -4.18 7.24 -7.72
CA VAL A 64 -3.45 6.22 -6.96
C VAL A 64 -3.00 6.78 -5.61
N LYS A 65 -2.41 7.98 -5.59
CA LYS A 65 -2.00 8.65 -4.35
C LYS A 65 -3.17 8.87 -3.39
N ARG A 66 -4.32 9.32 -3.89
CA ARG A 66 -5.54 9.52 -3.08
C ARG A 66 -6.04 8.21 -2.48
N TYR A 67 -6.15 7.15 -3.30
CA TYR A 67 -6.61 5.84 -2.83
C TYR A 67 -5.63 5.21 -1.84
N VAL A 68 -4.33 5.30 -2.09
CA VAL A 68 -3.30 4.78 -1.18
C VAL A 68 -3.32 5.52 0.16
N LEU A 69 -3.49 6.84 0.15
CA LEU A 69 -3.61 7.63 1.38
C LEU A 69 -4.88 7.27 2.16
N SER A 70 -6.01 7.13 1.46
CA SER A 70 -7.29 6.73 2.07
C SER A 70 -7.19 5.34 2.71
N ALA A 71 -6.67 4.36 1.96
CA ALA A 71 -6.43 3.00 2.44
C ALA A 71 -5.50 2.99 3.66
N SER A 72 -4.38 3.71 3.60
CA SER A 72 -3.42 3.80 4.72
C SER A 72 -4.08 4.30 6.01
N ARG A 73 -4.94 5.33 5.91
CA ARG A 73 -5.68 5.87 7.06
C ARG A 73 -6.69 4.87 7.62
N LYS A 74 -7.39 4.13 6.75
CA LYS A 74 -8.35 3.08 7.17
C LYS A 74 -7.64 1.91 7.86
N LEU A 75 -6.55 1.42 7.29
CA LEU A 75 -5.72 0.37 7.89
C LEU A 75 -5.15 0.80 9.25
N GLN A 76 -4.69 2.05 9.36
CA GLN A 76 -4.20 2.58 10.63
C GLN A 76 -5.30 2.66 11.69
N ARG A 77 -6.53 3.01 11.31
CA ARG A 77 -7.68 2.96 12.24
C ARG A 77 -7.97 1.54 12.69
N MET A 78 -8.01 0.57 11.77
CA MET A 78 -8.22 -0.84 12.11
C MET A 78 -7.14 -1.39 13.05
N LEU A 79 -5.89 -0.95 12.89
CA LEU A 79 -4.78 -1.34 13.77
C LEU A 79 -4.86 -0.69 15.16
N ASN A 80 -5.28 0.57 15.23
CA ASN A 80 -5.35 1.33 16.47
C ASN A 80 -6.66 1.06 17.24
N ASP A 81 -7.64 0.46 16.58
CA ASP A 81 -8.99 0.21 17.11
C ASP A 81 -9.33 -1.28 16.98
N PRO A 82 -8.63 -2.18 17.71
CA PRO A 82 -8.92 -3.62 17.68
C PRO A 82 -10.30 -3.97 18.27
N GLN A 83 -11.06 -3.00 18.81
CA GLN A 83 -12.37 -3.18 19.44
C GLN A 83 -13.32 -2.02 19.15
N SER A 84 -14.06 -2.10 18.05
CA SER A 84 -15.44 -1.59 18.03
C SER A 84 -16.36 -2.77 17.75
N THR A 85 -16.81 -3.37 18.86
CA THR A 85 -17.76 -4.49 19.06
C THR A 85 -17.32 -5.90 18.71
#